data_AF-A0A3R8U1H7-F1
#
_entry.id   AF-A0A3R8U1H7-F1
#
_cell.length_a   1.000
_cell.length_b   1.000
_cell.length_c   1.000
_cell.angle_alpha   90.00
_cell.angle_beta   90.00
_cell.angle_gamma   90.00
#
_symmetry.space_group_name_H-M   'P 1'
#
loop_
_entity.id
_entity.type
_entity.pdbx_description
1 polymer ?
#
loop_
_entity_poly.entity_id
_entity_poly.type
_entity_poly.pdbx_seq_one_letter_code
_entity_poly.pdbx_strand_id
1 'polypeptide(L)'
;MKLQYARLLTGSTTHAVHGSPQLPIPAEFDFDGPVACARTIFALMGHAAGGAPVQACRLRINRERRTAHLIGAGVHVLYRDVTLPMVTVSEAKDMVRRKVEEAFDLGTIAPFISPLSTTGANHEVL
;
A
#
# COMPACT_ATOMS: atom_id res chain seq x y z
N MET A 1 7.77 -13.19 -3.80
CA MET A 1 8.38 -12.05 -3.06
C MET A 1 7.33 -11.50 -2.11
N LYS A 2 7.71 -11.07 -0.90
CA LYS A 2 6.76 -11.01 0.22
C LYS A 2 6.49 -9.61 0.75
N LEU A 3 5.26 -9.40 1.20
CA LEU A 3 4.87 -8.27 2.04
C LEU A 3 5.80 -8.18 3.25
N GLN A 4 6.44 -7.03 3.44
CA GLN A 4 7.26 -6.75 4.62
C GLN A 4 6.42 -6.13 5.73
N TYR A 5 5.66 -5.09 5.37
CA TYR A 5 4.75 -4.46 6.29
C TYR A 5 3.64 -3.74 5.52
N ALA A 6 2.49 -3.63 6.17
CA ALA A 6 1.41 -2.73 5.83
C ALA A 6 1.11 -1.90 7.07
N ARG A 7 1.14 -0.56 6.95
CA ARG A 7 1.05 0.35 8.09
C ARG A 7 0.11 1.51 7.82
N LEU A 8 -0.65 1.87 8.84
CA LEU A 8 -1.37 3.13 8.94
C LEU A 8 -0.57 4.11 9.78
N LEU A 9 -0.54 5.36 9.35
CA LEU A 9 0.18 6.46 9.99
C LEU A 9 -0.86 7.49 10.44
N THR A 10 -1.04 7.62 11.76
CA THR A 10 -2.05 8.49 12.38
C THR A 10 -1.37 9.43 13.36
N GLY A 11 -1.20 10.69 12.98
CA GLY A 11 -0.39 11.64 13.76
C GLY A 11 1.04 11.13 13.95
N SER A 12 1.45 10.92 15.21
CA SER A 12 2.76 10.34 15.57
C SER A 12 2.74 8.82 15.73
N THR A 13 1.58 8.17 15.58
CA THR A 13 1.40 6.73 15.81
C THR A 13 1.46 5.94 14.51
N THR A 14 1.96 4.71 14.61
CA THR A 14 2.03 3.75 13.50
C THR A 14 1.32 2.48 13.91
N HIS A 15 0.30 2.09 13.15
CA HIS A 15 -0.46 0.85 13.38
C HIS A 15 -0.14 -0.16 12.29
N ALA A 16 0.23 -1.38 12.68
CA ALA A 16 0.36 -2.48 11.74
C ALA A 16 -1.03 -2.92 11.27
N VAL A 17 -1.19 -3.11 9.97
CA VAL A 17 -2.39 -3.71 9.39
C VAL A 17 -2.08 -5.16 9.05
N HIS A 18 -2.91 -6.04 9.58
CA HIS A 18 -2.89 -7.46 9.24
C HIS A 18 -4.11 -7.74 8.37
N GLY A 19 -3.92 -8.51 7.29
CA GLY A 19 -5.03 -8.99 6.48
C GLY A 19 -5.94 -9.91 7.31
N SER A 20 -7.22 -9.94 6.99
CA SER A 20 -8.18 -10.90 7.54
C SER A 20 -8.55 -11.95 6.48
N PRO A 21 -9.17 -13.08 6.85
CA PRO A 21 -9.66 -14.05 5.86
C PRO A 21 -10.66 -13.45 4.86
N GLN A 22 -11.44 -12.46 5.28
CA GLN A 22 -12.44 -11.79 4.42
C GLN A 22 -11.80 -10.74 3.51
N LEU A 23 -10.72 -10.10 3.97
CA LEU A 23 -10.01 -9.05 3.25
C LEU A 23 -8.49 -9.28 3.38
N PRO A 24 -7.95 -10.29 2.69
CA PRO A 24 -6.54 -10.61 2.78
C PRO A 24 -5.71 -9.55 2.05
N ILE A 25 -4.69 -9.01 2.72
CA ILE A 25 -3.65 -8.26 2.02
C ILE A 25 -2.81 -9.28 1.23
N PRO A 26 -2.62 -9.10 -0.09
CA PRO A 26 -1.79 -9.99 -0.89
C PRO A 26 -0.43 -10.23 -0.23
N ALA A 27 -0.05 -11.50 -0.09
CA ALA A 27 1.27 -11.83 0.45
C ALA A 27 2.38 -11.46 -0.55
N GLU A 28 2.06 -11.43 -1.84
CA GLU A 28 2.98 -11.10 -2.93
C GLU A 28 2.43 -9.95 -3.77
N PHE A 29 3.33 -9.15 -4.34
CA PHE A 29 2.98 -8.06 -5.25
C PHE A 29 3.11 -8.52 -6.70
N ASP A 30 2.09 -8.23 -7.50
CA ASP A 30 2.05 -8.51 -8.93
C ASP A 30 2.73 -7.38 -9.73
N PHE A 31 3.84 -7.71 -10.40
CA PHE A 31 4.62 -6.77 -11.22
C PHE A 31 4.18 -6.73 -12.69
N ASP A 32 3.34 -7.67 -13.12
CA ASP A 32 2.77 -7.70 -14.47
C ASP A 32 1.52 -6.80 -14.53
N GLY A 33 0.74 -6.76 -13.44
CA GLY A 33 -0.38 -5.83 -13.22
C GLY A 33 -0.17 -4.83 -12.06
N PRO A 34 0.92 -4.04 -12.02
CA PRO A 34 1.35 -3.31 -10.82
C PRO A 34 0.34 -2.26 -10.35
N VAL A 35 -0.30 -1.55 -11.28
CA VAL A 35 -1.30 -0.51 -10.97
C VAL A 35 -2.58 -1.12 -10.38
N ALA A 36 -3.07 -2.21 -10.96
CA ALA A 36 -4.28 -2.89 -10.48
C ALA A 36 -4.05 -3.53 -9.10
N CYS A 37 -2.88 -4.16 -8.92
CA CYS A 37 -2.45 -4.71 -7.63
C CYS A 37 -2.38 -3.61 -6.56
N ALA A 38 -1.70 -2.49 -6.86
CA ALA A 38 -1.59 -1.38 -5.92
C ALA A 38 -2.95 -0.76 -5.56
N ARG A 39 -3.85 -0.61 -6.55
CA ARG A 39 -5.20 -0.10 -6.30
C ARG A 39 -5.98 -0.99 -5.33
N THR A 40 -5.89 -2.29 -5.51
CA THR A 40 -6.51 -3.28 -4.62
C THR A 40 -5.96 -3.16 -3.19
N ILE A 41 -4.64 -3.07 -3.04
CA ILE A 41 -4.00 -2.92 -1.73
C ILE A 41 -4.42 -1.62 -1.05
N PHE A 42 -4.45 -0.49 -1.77
CA PHE A 42 -4.92 0.78 -1.20
C PHE A 42 -6.39 0.72 -0.77
N ALA A 43 -7.25 0.04 -1.52
CA ALA A 43 -8.63 -0.17 -1.12
C ALA A 43 -8.75 -1.00 0.18
N LEU A 44 -7.90 -2.02 0.35
CA LEU A 44 -7.82 -2.80 1.59
C LEU A 44 -7.31 -1.95 2.76
N MET A 45 -6.30 -1.11 2.52
CA MET A 45 -5.78 -0.20 3.53
C MET A 45 -6.79 0.86 3.94
N GLY A 46 -7.57 1.41 3.00
CA GLY A 46 -8.66 2.33 3.30
C GLY A 46 -9.77 1.69 4.11
N HIS A 47 -10.08 0.41 3.85
CA HIS A 47 -10.99 -0.37 4.69
C HIS A 47 -10.44 -0.51 6.12
N ALA A 48 -9.19 -0.92 6.26
CA ALA A 48 -8.51 -1.05 7.56
C ALA A 48 -8.42 0.28 8.32
N ALA A 49 -8.39 1.40 7.61
CA ALA A 49 -8.40 2.76 8.18
C ALA A 49 -9.81 3.23 8.61
N GLY A 50 -10.81 2.34 8.63
CA GLY A 50 -12.18 2.68 9.02
C GLY A 50 -13.11 3.01 7.84
N GLY A 51 -12.75 2.64 6.62
CA GLY A 51 -13.59 2.84 5.44
C GLY A 51 -13.49 4.25 4.82
N ALA A 52 -12.33 4.91 4.98
CA ALA A 52 -12.07 6.19 4.32
C ALA A 52 -11.28 6.00 3.00
N PRO A 53 -11.51 6.84 1.98
CA PRO A 53 -10.66 6.88 0.78
C PRO A 53 -9.22 7.26 1.13
N VAL A 54 -8.26 6.55 0.54
CA VAL A 54 -6.84 6.88 0.67
C VAL A 54 -6.48 7.90 -0.41
N GLN A 55 -5.99 9.07 0.00
CA GLN A 55 -5.62 10.15 -0.91
C GLN A 55 -4.14 10.08 -1.31
N ALA A 56 -3.78 10.77 -2.39
CA ALA A 56 -2.40 10.92 -2.88
C ALA A 56 -1.64 9.59 -3.02
N CYS A 57 -2.35 8.55 -3.46
CA CYS A 57 -1.85 7.20 -3.64
C CYS A 57 -0.80 7.18 -4.74
N ARG A 58 0.41 6.76 -4.39
CA ARG A 58 1.54 6.63 -5.28
C ARG A 58 2.15 5.25 -5.14
N LEU A 59 2.49 4.66 -6.27
CA LEU A 59 3.23 3.41 -6.36
C LEU A 59 4.62 3.71 -6.90
N ARG A 60 5.65 3.19 -6.25
CA ARG A 60 7.02 3.18 -6.76
C ARG A 60 7.50 1.75 -6.81
N ILE A 61 7.93 1.28 -7.97
CA ILE A 61 8.45 -0.08 -8.14
C ILE A 61 9.87 -0.05 -8.69
N ASN A 62 10.64 -1.05 -8.30
CA ASN A 62 11.92 -1.35 -8.91
C ASN A 62 11.95 -2.85 -9.23
N ARG A 63 11.94 -3.16 -10.52
CA ARG A 63 11.88 -4.52 -11.05
C ARG A 63 13.17 -5.30 -10.79
N GLU A 64 14.32 -4.66 -10.95
CA GLU A 64 15.64 -5.28 -10.70
C GLU A 64 15.75 -5.80 -9.26
N ARG A 65 15.16 -5.06 -8.32
CA ARG A 65 15.20 -5.37 -6.88
C ARG A 65 13.95 -6.03 -6.36
N ARG A 66 12.93 -6.21 -7.21
CA ARG A 66 11.62 -6.73 -6.84
C ARG A 66 11.04 -6.04 -5.60
N THR A 67 11.12 -4.71 -5.59
CA THR A 67 10.59 -3.87 -4.49
C THR A 67 9.43 -3.03 -4.98
N ALA A 68 8.37 -2.95 -4.18
CA ALA A 68 7.22 -2.09 -4.44
C ALA A 68 6.87 -1.31 -3.16
N HIS A 69 6.83 0.01 -3.29
CA HIS A 69 6.49 0.96 -2.24
C HIS A 69 5.15 1.60 -2.60
N LEU A 70 4.15 1.40 -1.75
CA LEU A 70 2.84 2.03 -1.89
C LEU A 70 2.72 3.06 -0.78
N ILE A 71 2.55 4.32 -1.17
CA ILE A 71 2.50 5.46 -0.26
C ILE A 71 1.22 6.23 -0.55
N GLY A 72 0.40 6.45 0.48
CA GLY A 72 -0.77 7.30 0.43
C GLY A 72 -0.85 8.14 1.70
N ALA A 73 -1.82 9.05 1.76
CA ALA A 73 -2.09 9.81 2.98
C ALA A 73 -2.40 8.83 4.14
N GLY A 74 -1.53 8.80 5.14
CA GLY A 74 -1.66 7.89 6.28
C GLY A 74 -1.41 6.41 5.96
N VAL A 75 -0.88 6.04 4.79
CA VAL A 75 -0.68 4.64 4.38
C VAL A 75 0.73 4.42 3.88
N HIS A 76 1.38 3.35 4.37
CA HIS A 76 2.66 2.88 3.85
C HIS A 76 2.69 1.36 3.80
N VAL A 77 2.83 0.80 2.60
CA VAL A 77 2.99 -0.64 2.38
C VAL A 77 4.28 -0.90 1.61
N LEU A 78 5.04 -1.88 2.06
CA LEU A 78 6.30 -2.29 1.43
C LEU A 78 6.27 -3.78 1.09
N TYR A 79 6.56 -4.06 -0.17
CA TYR A 79 6.91 -5.38 -0.65
C TYR A 79 8.38 -5.39 -1.03
N ARG A 80 9.11 -6.39 -0.54
CA ARG A 80 10.54 -6.56 -0.83
C ARG A 80 10.91 -8.03 -0.73
N ASP A 81 11.83 -8.44 -1.59
CA ASP A 81 12.52 -9.70 -1.42
C ASP A 81 13.61 -9.57 -0.34
N VAL A 82 13.44 -10.30 0.77
CA VAL A 82 14.40 -10.31 1.90
C VAL A 82 15.62 -11.18 1.63
N THR A 83 15.58 -12.02 0.59
CA THR A 83 16.75 -12.78 0.16
C THR A 83 17.77 -11.91 -0.55
N LEU A 84 17.36 -10.72 -1.04
CA LEU A 84 18.27 -9.76 -1.66
C LEU A 84 19.02 -8.94 -0.59
N PRO A 85 20.35 -8.84 -0.68
CA PRO A 85 21.17 -8.11 0.27
C PRO A 85 20.77 -6.64 0.33
N MET A 86 20.99 -5.99 1.47
CA MET A 86 20.83 -4.53 1.58
C MET A 86 21.72 -3.84 0.55
N VAL A 87 21.19 -2.80 -0.11
CA VAL A 87 21.97 -1.98 -1.04
C VAL A 87 22.89 -1.05 -0.26
N THR A 88 24.13 -0.97 -0.71
CA THR A 88 25.06 0.07 -0.28
C THR A 88 24.65 1.44 -0.82
N VAL A 89 25.20 2.50 -0.23
CA VAL A 89 24.94 3.86 -0.69
C VAL A 89 25.38 4.07 -2.15
N SER A 90 26.49 3.45 -2.57
CA SER A 90 26.98 3.55 -3.95
C SER A 90 26.03 2.90 -4.94
N GLU A 91 25.59 1.66 -4.65
CA GLU A 91 24.62 0.96 -5.49
C GLU A 91 23.29 1.72 -5.58
N ALA A 92 22.82 2.27 -4.46
CA ALA A 92 21.61 3.09 -4.45
C ALA A 92 21.76 4.33 -5.35
N LYS A 93 22.91 5.02 -5.32
CA LYS A 93 23.18 6.16 -6.21
C LYS A 93 23.21 5.74 -7.68
N ASP A 94 23.82 4.61 -7.99
CA ASP A 94 23.90 4.11 -9.36
C ASP A 94 22.52 3.69 -9.89
N MET A 95 21.68 3.08 -9.05
CA MET A 95 20.30 2.78 -9.39
C MET A 95 19.48 4.03 -9.67
N VAL A 96 19.63 5.08 -8.85
CA VAL A 96 18.97 6.38 -9.09
C VAL A 96 19.43 6.98 -10.42
N ARG A 97 20.73 6.96 -10.71
CA ARG A 97 21.29 7.44 -11.99
C ARG A 97 20.72 6.69 -13.18
N ARG A 98 20.57 5.37 -13.07
CA ARG A 98 19.98 4.50 -14.10
C ARG A 98 18.46 4.61 -14.22
N LYS A 99 17.79 5.35 -13.32
CA LYS A 99 16.32 5.51 -13.28
C LYS A 99 15.58 4.18 -13.30
N VAL A 100 16.08 3.19 -12.57
CA VAL A 100 15.49 1.83 -12.51
C VAL A 100 14.14 1.76 -11.77
N GLU A 101 13.72 2.89 -11.20
CA GLU A 101 12.46 2.99 -10.47
C GLU A 101 11.37 3.61 -11.34
N GLU A 102 10.25 2.91 -11.43
CA GLU A 102 9.03 3.38 -12.09
C GLU A 102 8.10 3.95 -11.01
N ALA A 103 7.52 5.13 -11.28
CA ALA A 103 6.58 5.78 -10.38
C ALA A 103 5.22 5.99 -11.06
N PHE A 104 4.15 5.65 -10.36
CA PHE A 104 2.77 5.79 -10.82
C PHE A 104 2.00 6.64 -9.82
N ASP A 105 1.35 7.69 -10.32
CA ASP A 105 0.36 8.45 -9.55
C ASP A 105 -1.02 7.82 -9.76
N LEU A 106 -1.66 7.40 -8.66
CA LEU A 106 -2.93 6.71 -8.66
C LEU A 106 -4.07 7.60 -8.14
N GLY A 107 -3.76 8.81 -7.67
CA GLY A 107 -4.75 9.75 -7.14
C GLY A 107 -5.41 9.28 -5.84
N THR A 108 -6.73 9.35 -5.78
CA THR A 108 -7.52 8.91 -4.62
C THR A 108 -8.16 7.56 -4.89
N ILE A 109 -8.09 6.65 -3.92
CA ILE A 109 -8.62 5.29 -4.05
C ILE A 109 -9.67 5.06 -2.96
N ALA A 110 -10.86 4.65 -3.39
CA ALA A 110 -11.95 4.29 -2.50
C ALA A 110 -11.64 2.96 -1.77
N PRO A 111 -12.11 2.80 -0.52
CA PRO A 111 -11.90 1.59 0.26
C PRO A 111 -12.78 0.44 -0.24
N PHE A 112 -12.42 -0.79 0.11
CA PHE A 112 -13.38 -1.89 0.03
C PHE A 112 -14.50 -1.67 1.05
N ILE A 113 -15.74 -1.64 0.57
CA ILE A 113 -16.93 -1.57 1.42
C ILE A 113 -17.42 -3.01 1.60
N SER A 114 -17.38 -3.52 2.83
CA SER A 114 -18.03 -4.79 3.14
C SER A 114 -19.55 -4.57 3.08
N PRO A 115 -20.33 -5.46 2.43
CA PRO A 115 -21.79 -5.34 2.36
C PRO A 115 -22.49 -5.43 3.73
N LEU A 116 -21.76 -5.73 4.82
CA LEU A 116 -22.28 -5.74 6.19
C LEU A 116 -22.19 -4.37 6.90
N SER A 117 -21.67 -3.32 6.24
CA SER A 117 -21.42 -2.00 6.85
C SER A 117 -22.53 -0.96 6.60
N THR A 118 -23.68 -1.33 6.06
CA THR A 118 -24.80 -0.40 5.78
C THR A 118 -25.81 -0.23 6.91
N THR A 119 -25.53 -0.74 8.12
CA THR A 119 -26.42 -0.53 9.28
C THR A 119 -25.75 0.32 10.36
N GLY A 120 -26.17 1.58 10.44
CA GLY A 120 -26.22 2.30 11.72
C GLY A 120 -25.39 3.57 11.83
N ALA A 121 -25.88 4.69 11.27
CA ALA A 121 -25.71 6.02 11.84
C ALA A 121 -26.76 6.99 11.26
N ASN A 122 -28.05 6.69 11.46
CA ASN A 122 -29.06 7.73 11.52
C ASN A 122 -28.88 8.45 12.86
N HIS A 123 -28.02 9.48 12.89
CA HIS A 123 -28.18 10.52 13.90
C HIS A 123 -29.15 11.56 13.32
N GLU A 124 -30.44 11.29 13.50
CA GLU A 124 -31.43 12.36 13.60
C GLU A 124 -31.06 13.20 14.83
N VAL A 125 -30.68 14.45 14.58
CA VAL A 125 -30.66 15.48 15.61
C VAL A 125 -32.06 16.06 15.65
N LEU A 126 -32.81 15.69 16.69
CA LEU A 126 -33.90 16.49 17.24
C LEU A 126 -33.30 17.58 18.14
#